data_AF-A0A8U0M3V9-F1
#
_entry.id   AF-A0A8U0M3V9-F1
#
_cell.length_a   1.000
_cell.length_b   1.000
_cell.length_c   1.000
_cell.angle_alpha   90.00
_cell.angle_beta   90.00
_cell.angle_gamma   90.00
#
_symmetry.space_group_name_H-M   'P 1'
#
loop_
_entity.id
_entity.type
_entity.pdbx_description
1 polymer ?
#
loop_
_entity_poly.entity_id
_entity_poly.type
_entity_poly.pdbx_seq_one_letter_code
_entity_poly.pdbx_strand_id
1 'polypeptide(L)'
;MIINWKQYKTYKDACDCTGVIYLHEWDGKPFYWGKADKSFFGGGSRKHEAGKRTGRYNSGYKHWIEGCLQHGAKLYIGELSSEDVSWIDDIERQLIATYPSTMAQRTYPFRQIELIHEGDVPDSILISKSPLIVTGWK
;
A
#
# COMPACT_ATOMS: atom_id res chain seq x y z
N MET A 1 -10.90 -11.30 3.94
CA MET A 1 -10.12 -11.06 2.71
C MET A 1 -8.65 -11.09 3.03
N ILE A 2 -7.82 -11.61 2.13
CA ILE A 2 -6.37 -11.71 2.34
C ILE A 2 -5.67 -10.63 1.52
N ILE A 3 -4.73 -9.93 2.16
CA ILE A 3 -3.77 -9.05 1.48
C ILE A 3 -2.41 -9.73 1.59
N ASN A 4 -1.87 -10.18 0.45
CA ASN A 4 -0.53 -10.73 0.39
C ASN A 4 0.47 -9.59 0.14
N TRP A 5 1.25 -9.25 1.15
CA TRP A 5 2.22 -8.17 1.05
C TRP A 5 3.53 -8.65 0.47
N LYS A 6 4.13 -7.82 -0.37
CA LYS A 6 5.49 -8.00 -0.86
C LYS A 6 6.25 -6.70 -0.79
N GLN A 7 7.46 -6.74 -0.25
CA GLN A 7 8.33 -5.57 -0.21
C GLN A 7 9.10 -5.44 -1.53
N TYR A 8 9.02 -4.26 -2.14
CA TYR A 8 9.75 -3.94 -3.37
C TYR A 8 10.94 -3.03 -3.05
N LYS A 9 12.11 -3.38 -3.59
CA LYS A 9 13.37 -2.65 -3.34
C LYS A 9 13.68 -1.59 -4.39
N THR A 10 13.03 -1.65 -5.54
CA THR A 10 13.19 -0.67 -6.62
C THR A 10 11.84 -0.30 -7.21
N TYR A 11 11.75 0.87 -7.84
CA TYR A 11 10.57 1.28 -8.57
C TYR A 11 10.30 0.36 -9.76
N LYS A 12 11.36 -0.13 -10.42
CA LYS A 12 11.25 -1.01 -11.58
C LYS A 12 10.50 -2.29 -11.24
N ASP A 13 10.82 -2.90 -10.11
CA ASP A 13 10.23 -4.18 -9.72
C ASP A 13 8.72 -4.03 -9.41
N ALA A 14 8.31 -2.89 -8.86
CA ALA A 14 6.91 -2.63 -8.53
C ALA A 14 6.08 -2.11 -9.72
N CYS A 15 6.72 -1.75 -10.85
CA CYS A 15 6.06 -1.01 -11.92
C CYS A 15 4.80 -1.68 -12.46
N ASP A 16 4.84 -3.01 -12.61
CA ASP A 16 3.79 -3.79 -13.29
C ASP A 16 2.64 -4.23 -12.39
N CYS A 17 2.69 -3.91 -11.09
CA CYS A 17 1.60 -4.23 -10.17
C CYS A 17 0.32 -3.45 -10.54
N THR A 18 -0.83 -4.11 -10.55
CA THR A 18 -2.16 -3.52 -10.82
C THR A 18 -3.21 -4.29 -10.02
N GLY A 19 -4.33 -3.65 -9.68
CA GLY A 19 -5.31 -4.22 -8.75
C GLY A 19 -4.76 -4.35 -7.32
N VAL A 20 -3.87 -3.43 -6.92
CA VAL A 20 -3.11 -3.54 -5.66
C VAL A 20 -3.32 -2.34 -4.74
N ILE A 21 -3.15 -2.58 -3.45
CA ILE A 21 -2.88 -1.55 -2.45
C ILE A 21 -1.36 -1.35 -2.35
N TYR A 22 -0.91 -0.15 -2.03
CA TYR A 22 0.49 0.09 -1.72
C TYR A 22 0.68 0.98 -0.50
N LEU A 23 1.79 0.74 0.19
CA LEU A 23 2.25 1.49 1.35
C LEU A 23 3.66 1.99 1.10
N HIS A 24 3.84 3.29 1.25
CA HIS A 24 5.15 3.86 1.59
C HIS A 24 5.25 3.90 3.12
N GLU A 25 6.24 3.23 3.67
CA GLU A 25 6.54 3.18 5.10
C GLU A 25 7.86 3.92 5.36
N TRP A 26 7.90 4.67 6.44
CA TRP A 26 9.07 5.41 6.89
C TRP A 26 9.24 5.20 8.40
N ASP A 27 10.42 4.77 8.84
CA ASP A 27 10.72 4.47 10.25
C ASP A 27 9.66 3.60 10.96
N GLY A 28 9.19 2.55 10.27
CA GLY A 28 8.18 1.63 10.79
C GLY A 28 6.77 2.23 10.94
N LYS A 29 6.52 3.41 10.36
CA LYS A 29 5.22 4.10 10.39
C LYS A 29 4.64 4.27 8.98
N PRO A 30 3.31 4.23 8.82
CA PRO A 30 2.71 4.52 7.53
C PRO A 30 2.98 5.96 7.12
N PHE A 31 3.64 6.16 5.99
CA PHE A 31 3.85 7.48 5.42
C PHE A 31 2.73 7.83 4.42
N TYR A 32 2.40 6.91 3.52
CA TYR A 32 1.34 7.07 2.54
C TYR A 32 0.71 5.74 2.12
N TRP A 33 -0.61 5.68 2.20
CA TRP A 33 -1.43 4.63 1.60
C TRP A 33 -1.97 5.07 0.25
N GLY A 34 -2.01 4.15 -0.70
CA GLY A 34 -2.73 4.34 -1.94
C GLY A 34 -3.10 3.03 -2.63
N LYS A 35 -3.74 3.14 -3.78
CA LYS A 35 -4.10 2.00 -4.63
C LYS A 35 -3.81 2.24 -6.10
N ALA A 36 -3.63 1.14 -6.83
CA ALA A 36 -3.48 1.10 -8.28
C ALA A 36 -4.53 0.15 -8.88
N ASP A 37 -5.81 0.56 -8.85
CA ASP A 37 -6.95 -0.23 -9.36
C ASP A 37 -7.02 -0.20 -10.90
N LYS A 38 -7.27 0.99 -11.47
CA LYS A 38 -7.42 1.23 -12.92
C LYS A 38 -6.12 1.68 -13.59
N SER A 39 -5.01 1.47 -12.92
CA SER A 39 -3.67 1.89 -13.31
C SER A 39 -2.67 0.83 -12.90
N PHE A 40 -1.51 0.81 -13.55
CA PHE A 40 -0.34 0.16 -12.96
C PHE A 40 0.16 1.01 -11.79
N PHE A 41 0.94 0.42 -10.88
CA PHE A 41 1.62 1.18 -9.83
C PHE A 41 2.57 2.19 -10.48
N GLY A 42 3.40 1.72 -11.43
CA GLY A 42 4.43 2.53 -12.06
C GLY A 42 4.48 2.44 -13.58
N GLY A 43 5.36 3.24 -14.16
CA GLY A 43 5.79 3.13 -15.55
C GLY A 43 4.95 3.92 -16.56
N GLY A 44 5.31 3.77 -17.83
CA GLY A 44 4.63 4.41 -18.95
C GLY A 44 3.29 3.75 -19.28
N SER A 45 2.56 4.38 -20.21
CA SER A 45 1.32 3.82 -20.71
C SER A 45 1.57 2.56 -21.55
N ARG A 46 0.80 1.51 -21.30
CA ARG A 46 0.93 0.21 -21.97
C ARG A 46 -0.41 -0.52 -22.09
N LYS A 47 -0.49 -1.50 -22.98
CA LYS A 47 -1.69 -2.33 -23.16
C LYS A 47 -1.90 -3.22 -21.94
N HIS A 48 -3.15 -3.35 -21.52
CA HIS A 48 -3.64 -4.27 -20.50
C HIS A 48 -4.93 -4.92 -21.04
N GLU A 49 -5.35 -6.05 -20.48
CA GLU A 49 -6.54 -6.80 -20.94
C GLU A 49 -7.79 -5.91 -21.00
N ALA A 50 -8.01 -5.12 -19.95
CA ALA A 50 -9.07 -4.11 -19.86
C ALA A 50 -8.81 -2.79 -20.64
N GLY A 51 -7.85 -2.76 -21.57
CA GLY A 51 -7.53 -1.59 -22.38
C GLY A 51 -6.22 -0.90 -22.02
N LYS A 52 -6.00 0.32 -22.54
CA LYS A 52 -4.76 1.08 -22.29
C LYS A 52 -4.78 1.67 -20.87
N ARG A 53 -3.75 1.36 -20.08
CA ARG A 53 -3.57 1.90 -18.71
C ARG A 53 -2.24 2.64 -18.60
N THR A 54 -2.14 3.53 -17.62
CA THR A 54 -0.93 4.31 -17.32
C THR A 54 -0.54 4.07 -15.87
N GLY A 55 0.75 4.18 -15.56
CA GLY A 55 1.25 4.08 -14.18
C GLY A 55 0.77 5.24 -13.32
N ARG A 56 0.38 4.93 -12.07
CA ARG A 56 0.02 5.93 -11.06
C ARG A 56 1.22 6.82 -10.73
N TYR A 57 2.38 6.20 -10.55
CA TYR A 57 3.69 6.84 -10.56
C TYR A 57 4.29 6.65 -11.95
N ASN A 58 4.01 7.56 -12.88
CA ASN A 58 4.63 7.49 -14.21
C ASN A 58 6.16 7.66 -14.13
N SER A 59 6.86 7.57 -15.27
CA SER A 59 8.34 7.69 -15.31
C SER A 59 8.89 8.98 -14.68
N GLY A 60 8.10 10.05 -14.64
CA GLY A 60 8.46 11.29 -13.96
C GLY A 60 8.60 11.13 -12.44
N TYR A 61 7.88 10.19 -11.82
CA TYR A 61 7.96 9.92 -10.37
C TYR A 61 9.05 8.92 -9.99
N LYS A 62 9.67 8.25 -10.98
CA LYS A 62 10.69 7.21 -10.72
C LYS A 62 11.78 7.71 -9.77
N HIS A 63 12.36 8.89 -10.05
CA HIS A 63 13.47 9.43 -9.26
C HIS A 63 13.06 9.70 -7.80
N TRP A 64 11.80 10.09 -7.58
CA TRP A 64 11.28 10.34 -6.24
C TRP A 64 11.13 9.02 -5.47
N ILE A 65 10.52 8.00 -6.08
CA ILE A 65 10.34 6.68 -5.46
C ILE A 65 11.70 6.05 -5.15
N GLU A 66 12.60 6.00 -6.13
CA GLU A 66 13.96 5.46 -5.94
C GLU A 66 14.73 6.25 -4.87
N GLY A 67 14.62 7.58 -4.89
CA GLY A 67 15.23 8.44 -3.87
C GLY A 67 14.73 8.12 -2.47
N CYS A 68 13.41 7.98 -2.27
CA CYS A 68 12.85 7.58 -0.99
C CYS A 68 13.37 6.21 -0.54
N LEU A 69 13.39 5.21 -1.42
CA LEU A 69 13.88 3.87 -1.12
C LEU A 69 15.37 3.87 -0.73
N GLN A 70 16.20 4.65 -1.42
CA GLN A 70 17.62 4.82 -1.11
C GLN A 70 17.86 5.47 0.26
N HIS A 71 16.91 6.28 0.74
CA HIS A 71 17.00 6.96 2.04
C HIS A 71 16.27 6.23 3.17
N GLY A 72 15.99 4.92 2.99
CA GLY A 72 15.48 4.06 4.05
C GLY A 72 13.96 3.92 4.09
N ALA A 73 13.22 4.58 3.18
CA ALA A 73 11.81 4.26 3.00
C ALA A 73 11.64 2.82 2.52
N LYS A 74 10.51 2.20 2.87
CA LYS A 74 10.11 0.88 2.36
C LYS A 74 8.86 1.04 1.51
N LEU A 75 8.83 0.34 0.36
CA LEU A 75 7.63 0.21 -0.47
C LEU A 75 7.09 -1.21 -0.33
N TYR A 76 5.83 -1.31 0.08
CA TYR A 76 5.10 -2.57 0.10
C TYR A 76 3.94 -2.49 -0.88
N ILE A 77 3.72 -3.57 -1.61
CA ILE A 77 2.55 -3.77 -2.46
C ILE A 77 1.74 -4.90 -1.84
N GLY A 78 0.46 -4.62 -1.56
CA GLY A 78 -0.52 -5.59 -1.12
C GLY A 78 -1.29 -6.12 -2.33
N GLU A 79 -0.99 -7.36 -2.70
CA GLU A 79 -1.64 -8.08 -3.79
C GLU A 79 -2.98 -8.63 -3.29
N LEU A 80 -4.01 -8.45 -4.12
CA LEU A 80 -5.38 -8.89 -3.86
C LEU A 80 -5.77 -9.99 -4.85
N SER A 81 -6.65 -10.89 -4.44
CA SER A 81 -7.29 -11.82 -5.37
C SER A 81 -8.15 -11.05 -6.38
N SER A 82 -8.41 -11.64 -7.56
CA SER A 82 -9.27 -11.02 -8.58
C SER A 82 -10.67 -10.69 -8.07
N GLU A 83 -11.18 -11.48 -7.11
CA GLU A 83 -12.48 -11.29 -6.47
C GLU A 83 -12.44 -10.09 -5.49
N ASP A 84 -11.36 -9.98 -4.71
CA ASP A 84 -11.17 -8.95 -3.69
C ASP A 84 -10.82 -7.58 -4.28
N VAL A 85 -10.30 -7.50 -5.52
CA VAL A 85 -10.05 -6.22 -6.21
C VAL A 85 -11.31 -5.36 -6.29
N SER A 86 -12.49 -5.97 -6.38
CA SER A 86 -13.77 -5.24 -6.36
C SER A 86 -14.04 -4.46 -5.06
N TRP A 87 -13.31 -4.78 -3.99
CA TRP A 87 -13.39 -4.17 -2.66
C TRP A 87 -12.23 -3.22 -2.35
N ILE A 88 -11.34 -2.97 -3.31
CA ILE A 88 -10.10 -2.20 -3.11
C ILE A 88 -10.33 -0.81 -2.50
N ASP A 89 -11.47 -0.18 -2.78
CA ASP A 89 -11.88 1.09 -2.20
C ASP A 89 -12.17 1.00 -0.70
N ASP A 90 -12.91 -0.02 -0.27
CA ASP A 90 -13.22 -0.25 1.15
C ASP A 90 -11.96 -0.69 1.90
N ILE A 91 -11.13 -1.53 1.28
CA ILE A 91 -9.84 -1.99 1.84
C ILE A 91 -8.90 -0.79 2.08
N GLU A 92 -8.69 0.06 1.07
CA GLU A 92 -7.82 1.26 1.19
C GLU A 92 -8.29 2.16 2.34
N ARG A 93 -9.60 2.42 2.42
CA ARG A 93 -10.19 3.28 3.47
C ARG A 93 -10.05 2.66 4.85
N GLN A 94 -10.28 1.36 4.98
CA GLN A 94 -10.11 0.67 6.25
C GLN A 94 -8.65 0.69 6.71
N LEU A 95 -7.68 0.50 5.81
CA LEU A 95 -6.26 0.60 6.11
C LEU A 95 -5.87 2.02 6.56
N ILE A 96 -6.36 3.06 5.87
CA ILE A 96 -6.13 4.45 6.28
C ILE A 96 -6.73 4.73 7.67
N ALA A 97 -7.92 4.21 7.95
CA ALA A 97 -8.60 4.42 9.23
C ALA A 97 -7.93 3.65 10.38
N THR A 98 -7.47 2.42 10.12
CA THR A 98 -6.88 1.53 11.12
C THR A 98 -5.41 1.86 11.36
N TYR A 99 -4.68 2.27 10.31
CA TYR A 99 -3.27 2.62 10.34
C TYR A 99 -3.05 4.02 9.76
N PRO A 100 -3.40 5.09 10.51
CA PRO A 100 -3.31 6.45 10.01
C PRO A 100 -1.89 6.78 9.53
N SER A 101 -1.82 7.39 8.35
CA SER A 101 -0.56 7.86 7.77
C SER A 101 -0.46 9.36 7.86
N THR A 102 0.77 9.89 7.78
CA THR A 102 1.00 11.34 7.79
C THR A 102 0.31 12.05 6.61
N MET A 103 0.26 11.40 5.44
CA MET A 103 -0.14 12.06 4.18
C MET A 103 -1.53 11.66 3.66
N ALA A 104 -2.15 10.60 4.18
CA ALA A 104 -3.51 10.20 3.82
C ALA A 104 -4.45 10.36 5.02
N GLN A 105 -5.33 11.37 4.95
CA GLN A 105 -6.28 11.73 6.02
C GLN A 105 -7.76 11.63 5.60
N ARG A 106 -8.07 10.89 4.53
CA ARG A 106 -9.45 10.82 4.04
C ARG A 106 -10.26 9.80 4.85
N THR A 107 -11.17 10.30 5.68
CA THR A 107 -12.14 9.49 6.44
C THR A 107 -13.51 9.59 5.80
N TYR A 108 -13.73 8.83 4.73
CA TYR A 108 -15.08 8.59 4.19
C TYR A 108 -15.64 7.29 4.80
N PRO A 109 -16.97 7.12 4.87
CA PRO A 109 -17.55 5.85 5.27
C PRO A 109 -17.06 4.71 4.35
N PHE A 110 -16.85 3.55 4.95
CA PHE A 110 -16.43 2.32 4.30
C PHE A 110 -17.13 1.14 4.97
N ARG A 111 -17.26 0.03 4.25
CA ARG A 111 -17.73 -1.23 4.81
C ARG A 111 -16.58 -1.87 5.58
N GLN A 112 -16.80 -2.21 6.84
CA GLN A 112 -15.80 -2.91 7.63
C GLN A 112 -15.68 -4.36 7.14
N ILE A 113 -14.45 -4.77 6.83
CA ILE A 113 -14.13 -6.09 6.30
C ILE A 113 -13.08 -6.72 7.23
N GLU A 114 -13.16 -8.03 7.43
CA GLU A 114 -12.07 -8.73 8.09
C GLU A 114 -10.89 -8.87 7.11
N LEU A 115 -9.75 -8.24 7.47
CA LEU A 115 -8.52 -8.26 6.69
C LEU A 115 -7.49 -9.17 7.36
N ILE A 116 -7.01 -10.15 6.60
CA ILE A 116 -5.88 -11.00 6.96
C ILE A 116 -4.66 -10.50 6.18
N HIS A 117 -3.54 -10.33 6.87
CA HIS A 117 -2.29 -9.82 6.28
C HIS A 117 -1.24 -10.92 6.28
N GLU A 118 -0.69 -11.23 5.12
CA GLU A 118 0.31 -12.29 4.91
C GLU A 118 1.51 -11.78 4.11
N GLY A 119 2.55 -12.60 3.97
CA GLY A 119 3.76 -12.27 3.23
C GLY A 119 4.70 -11.32 3.99
N ASP A 120 5.28 -10.36 3.27
CA ASP A 120 6.15 -9.30 3.82
C ASP A 120 5.30 -8.22 4.51
N VAL A 121 4.58 -8.58 5.58
CA VAL A 121 3.66 -7.67 6.27
C VAL A 121 4.41 -6.43 6.79
N PRO A 122 3.96 -5.20 6.48
CA PRO A 122 4.60 -3.98 6.95
C PRO A 122 4.73 -3.90 8.48
N ASP A 123 5.84 -3.33 8.96
CA ASP A 123 6.11 -3.17 10.39
C ASP A 123 5.00 -2.39 11.09
N SER A 124 4.51 -1.34 10.43
CA SER A 124 3.40 -0.52 10.91
C SER A 124 2.11 -1.29 11.20
N ILE A 125 1.85 -2.39 10.47
CA ILE A 125 0.72 -3.28 10.74
C ILE A 125 1.07 -4.23 11.91
N LEU A 126 2.27 -4.81 11.93
CA LEU A 126 2.68 -5.75 12.97
C LEU A 126 2.74 -5.11 14.36
N ILE A 127 3.28 -3.90 14.46
CA ILE A 127 3.42 -3.16 15.73
C ILE A 127 2.05 -2.80 16.30
N SER A 128 1.09 -2.42 15.45
CA SER A 128 -0.27 -2.08 15.88
C SER A 128 -1.04 -3.25 16.51
N LYS A 129 -0.67 -4.49 16.18
CA LYS A 129 -1.26 -5.71 16.74
C LYS A 129 -0.66 -6.08 18.10
N SER A 130 0.44 -5.44 18.50
CA SER A 130 0.96 -5.61 19.85
C SER A 130 0.11 -4.78 20.81
N PRO A 131 -0.54 -5.38 21.84
CA PRO A 131 -1.09 -4.57 22.91
C PRO A 131 0.10 -3.81 23.50
N LEU A 132 0.05 -2.48 23.43
CA LEU A 132 0.89 -1.65 24.28
C LEU A 132 0.52 -2.01 25.72
N ILE A 133 1.27 -2.94 26.32
CA ILE A 133 1.28 -3.08 27.77
C ILE A 133 1.94 -1.80 28.25
N VAL A 134 1.13 -0.80 28.54
CA VAL A 134 1.56 0.37 29.30
C VAL A 134 1.77 -0.13 30.73
N THR A 135 2.93 -0.74 31.00
CA THR A 135 3.40 -0.92 32.37
C THR A 135 3.83 0.45 32.89
N GLY A 136 2.89 1.10 33.57
CA GLY A 136 3.10 1.94 34.76
C GLY A 136 4.03 3.15 34.64
N TRP A 137 3.50 4.31 35.02
CA TRP A 137 4.20 5.19 35.95
C TRP A 137 3.28 5.46 37.14
N LYS A 138 3.88 5.34 38.34
CA LYS A 138 3.29 5.62 39.65
C LYS A 138 3.05 7.11 39.84
#